data_AF-A0A2T7TEU9-F1
#
_entry.id   AF-A0A2T7TEU9-F1
#
_cell.length_a   1.000
_cell.length_b   1.000
_cell.length_c   1.000
_cell.angle_alpha   90.00
_cell.angle_beta   90.00
_cell.angle_gamma   90.00
#
_symmetry.space_group_name_H-M   'P 1'
#
loop_
_entity.id
_entity.type
_entity.pdbx_description
1 polymer ?
#
loop_
_entity_poly.entity_id
_entity_poly.type
_entity_poly.pdbx_seq_one_letter_code
_entity_poly.pdbx_strand_id
1 'polypeptide(L)'
;MNHLDVVRLLGLVAPAREEGEAYGQVVPEDFELLVKGLPQGVIAGSVFLNRSDVPVRHLGDFTADVALRVADIRDSLLAREHELPWSLFPLPGGMVPWGRTARDGVLLWDTTDTDTANWTTVLTDEDFQLWLDLPFSASEFVARALVGRPEGAPAFETYEEYESGSFWSVADDMRATATVLANRDIGAVEEMVTRVRSLGVPIVRQYAGELLDRAVHESPTPLPEDYLAIMREFPGGVVAGVRVFPVAHAVWLTEDRLFLQWGELEGKAFGWLTMKSDPQDWRVAYIEPDGTALTHLEDQTFATFLRRRLKGDNSLF
;
A
#
# COMPACT_ATOMS: atom_id res chain seq x y z
N MET A 1 -4.63 13.91 11.46
CA MET A 1 -6.06 13.66 11.82
C MET A 1 -6.08 12.60 12.90
N ASN A 2 -7.11 12.52 13.74
CA ASN A 2 -7.17 11.52 14.83
C ASN A 2 -8.53 10.81 14.92
N HIS A 3 -8.68 9.89 15.88
CA HIS A 3 -9.92 9.13 16.11
C HIS A 3 -11.16 10.02 16.36
N LEU A 4 -11.00 11.20 16.98
CA LEU A 4 -12.10 12.14 17.20
C LEU A 4 -12.60 12.73 15.88
N ASP A 5 -11.71 12.94 14.91
CA ASP A 5 -12.09 13.39 13.58
C ASP A 5 -12.97 12.35 12.89
N VAL A 6 -12.63 11.06 12.99
CA VAL A 6 -13.44 9.96 12.44
C VAL A 6 -14.84 9.95 13.05
N VAL A 7 -14.91 9.97 14.38
CA VAL A 7 -16.18 9.94 15.11
C VAL A 7 -17.06 11.14 14.74
N ARG A 8 -16.46 12.34 14.63
CA ARG A 8 -17.17 13.55 14.19
C ARG A 8 -17.64 13.47 12.74
N LEU A 9 -16.80 12.99 11.83
CA LEU A 9 -17.14 12.83 10.40
C LEU A 9 -18.30 11.85 10.19
N LEU A 10 -18.45 10.87 11.09
CA LEU A 10 -19.56 9.92 11.09
C LEU A 10 -20.78 10.38 11.91
N GLY A 11 -20.72 11.54 12.55
CA GLY A 11 -21.82 12.05 13.40
C GLY A 11 -22.04 11.22 14.67
N LEU A 12 -21.03 10.49 15.13
CA LEU A 12 -21.09 9.64 16.31
C LEU A 12 -20.59 10.40 17.55
N VAL A 13 -20.86 9.84 18.73
CA VAL A 13 -20.39 10.39 20.01
C VAL A 13 -19.04 9.76 20.34
N ALA A 14 -18.04 10.61 20.63
CA ALA A 14 -16.71 10.12 21.01
C ALA A 14 -16.79 9.35 22.33
N PRO A 15 -16.22 8.13 22.40
CA PRO A 15 -16.19 7.39 23.65
C PRO A 15 -15.33 8.13 24.67
N ALA A 16 -15.78 8.14 25.93
CA ALA A 16 -14.96 8.63 27.02
C ALA A 16 -13.86 7.59 27.32
N ARG A 17 -12.65 8.10 27.60
CA ARG A 17 -11.58 7.29 28.17
C ARG A 17 -11.92 6.99 29.63
N GLU A 18 -11.92 5.72 30.00
CA GLU A 18 -12.12 5.29 31.39
C GLU A 18 -10.80 5.38 32.16
N GLU A 19 -10.81 6.07 33.30
CA GLU A 19 -9.62 6.22 34.14
C GLU A 19 -9.23 4.87 34.77
N GLY A 20 -7.95 4.49 34.63
CA GLY A 20 -7.40 3.26 35.22
C GLY A 20 -7.29 2.06 34.28
N GLU A 21 -7.83 2.15 33.06
CA GLU A 21 -7.64 1.12 32.04
C GLU A 21 -6.34 1.34 31.25
N ALA A 22 -5.61 0.25 31.02
CA ALA A 22 -4.35 0.22 30.29
C ALA A 22 -4.55 0.24 28.77
N TYR A 23 -5.05 1.36 28.23
CA TYR A 23 -5.12 1.60 26.78
C TYR A 23 -3.72 1.83 26.18
N GLY A 24 -3.56 1.55 24.90
CA GLY A 24 -2.34 1.85 24.13
C GLY A 24 -1.16 0.92 24.36
N GLN A 25 -1.28 -0.08 25.26
CA GLN A 25 -0.12 -0.91 25.62
C GLN A 25 0.18 -2.03 24.62
N VAL A 26 -0.83 -2.52 23.91
CA VAL A 26 -0.74 -3.69 23.02
C VAL A 26 -0.94 -3.30 21.57
N VAL A 27 -1.89 -2.38 21.34
CA VAL A 27 -2.17 -1.75 20.05
C VAL A 27 -2.31 -0.24 20.29
N PRO A 28 -2.29 0.61 19.26
CA PRO A 28 -2.39 2.06 19.43
C PRO A 28 -3.66 2.50 20.18
N GLU A 29 -3.52 3.42 21.14
CA GLU A 29 -4.65 3.90 21.97
C GLU A 29 -5.74 4.55 21.11
N ASP A 30 -5.35 5.31 20.07
CA ASP A 30 -6.30 5.98 19.19
C ASP A 30 -7.18 4.97 18.43
N PHE A 31 -6.62 3.83 18.06
CA PHE A 31 -7.36 2.74 17.42
C PHE A 31 -8.33 2.06 18.39
N GLU A 32 -7.94 1.82 19.64
CA GLU A 32 -8.85 1.25 20.65
C GLU A 32 -10.06 2.15 20.88
N LEU A 33 -9.82 3.46 21.02
CA LEU A 33 -10.88 4.45 21.14
C LEU A 33 -11.74 4.51 19.88
N LEU A 34 -11.13 4.37 18.70
CA LEU A 34 -11.86 4.28 17.44
C LEU A 34 -12.79 3.07 17.39
N VAL A 35 -12.28 1.86 17.64
CA VAL A 35 -13.09 0.62 17.62
C VAL A 35 -14.19 0.65 18.67
N LYS A 36 -13.93 1.21 19.86
CA LYS A 36 -14.95 1.40 20.91
C LYS A 36 -16.05 2.36 20.48
N GLY A 37 -15.73 3.37 19.68
CA GLY A 37 -16.66 4.39 19.21
C GLY A 37 -17.47 4.02 17.96
N LEU A 38 -17.05 3.00 17.21
CA LEU A 38 -17.65 2.66 15.92
C LEU A 38 -18.51 1.39 15.96
N PRO A 39 -19.70 1.39 15.33
CA PRO A 39 -20.47 0.18 15.09
C PRO A 39 -19.73 -0.79 14.15
N GLN A 40 -20.18 -2.07 14.11
CA GLN A 40 -19.58 -3.05 13.20
C GLN A 40 -19.99 -2.72 11.78
N GLY A 41 -19.02 -2.59 10.88
CA GLY A 41 -19.36 -2.32 9.51
C GLY A 41 -18.19 -1.88 8.67
N VAL A 42 -18.54 -1.36 7.50
CA VAL A 42 -17.64 -0.84 6.48
C VAL A 42 -17.59 0.66 6.61
N ILE A 43 -16.39 1.22 6.73
CA ILE A 43 -16.16 2.65 6.81
C ILE A 43 -15.77 3.15 5.42
N ALA A 44 -16.39 4.24 4.98
CA ALA A 44 -16.19 4.84 3.66
C ALA A 44 -16.38 3.85 2.49
N GLY A 45 -17.20 2.80 2.66
CA GLY A 45 -17.41 1.73 1.68
C GLY A 45 -16.14 0.95 1.34
N SER A 46 -15.09 1.04 2.16
CA SER A 46 -13.75 0.54 1.80
C SER A 46 -12.93 -0.05 2.92
N VAL A 47 -13.26 0.18 4.21
CA VAL A 47 -12.42 -0.26 5.33
C VAL A 47 -13.22 -1.05 6.36
N PHE A 48 -12.74 -2.23 6.72
CA PHE A 48 -13.20 -3.03 7.85
C PHE A 48 -12.14 -3.02 8.94
N LEU A 49 -12.57 -2.80 10.18
CA LEU A 49 -11.68 -2.87 11.34
C LEU A 49 -11.78 -4.25 11.98
N ASN A 50 -10.63 -4.80 12.41
CA ASN A 50 -10.62 -5.98 13.25
C ASN A 50 -11.29 -5.64 14.58
N ARG A 51 -12.16 -6.54 15.03
CA ARG A 51 -12.86 -6.36 16.31
C ARG A 51 -12.28 -7.30 17.34
N SER A 52 -12.00 -6.72 18.49
CA SER A 52 -11.64 -7.46 19.69
C SER A 52 -12.20 -6.73 20.89
N ASP A 53 -12.25 -7.42 22.02
CA ASP A 53 -12.57 -6.78 23.28
C ASP A 53 -11.56 -5.67 23.55
N VAL A 54 -12.09 -4.46 23.74
CA VAL A 54 -11.31 -3.27 24.04
C VAL A 54 -11.41 -3.02 25.55
N PRO A 55 -10.30 -2.71 26.23
CA PRO A 55 -8.92 -2.62 25.71
C PRO A 55 -8.29 -3.98 25.39
N VAL A 56 -7.48 -4.00 24.33
CA VAL A 56 -6.78 -5.17 23.81
C VAL A 56 -5.70 -5.59 24.80
N ARG A 57 -5.75 -6.86 25.22
CA ARG A 57 -4.81 -7.42 26.21
C ARG A 57 -3.74 -8.29 25.60
N HIS A 58 -4.03 -8.93 24.47
CA HIS A 58 -3.12 -9.86 23.80
C HIS A 58 -3.23 -9.73 22.28
N LEU A 59 -2.10 -9.58 21.59
CA LEU A 59 -2.06 -9.55 20.12
C LEU A 59 -2.53 -10.86 19.49
N GLY A 60 -2.34 -12.00 20.18
CA GLY A 60 -2.80 -13.30 19.70
C GLY A 60 -4.32 -13.34 19.55
N ASP A 61 -5.04 -12.84 20.55
CA ASP A 61 -6.50 -12.76 20.52
C ASP A 61 -6.97 -11.74 19.48
N PHE A 62 -6.27 -10.60 19.39
CA PHE A 62 -6.58 -9.53 18.43
C PHE A 62 -6.47 -9.97 16.96
N THR A 63 -5.47 -10.81 16.67
CA THR A 63 -5.16 -11.23 15.30
C THR A 63 -5.75 -12.59 14.94
N ALA A 64 -6.44 -13.27 15.86
CA ALA A 64 -6.90 -14.66 15.69
C ALA A 64 -7.71 -14.87 14.39
N ASP A 65 -8.65 -13.97 14.10
CA ASP A 65 -9.52 -14.07 12.93
C ASP A 65 -8.77 -13.87 11.61
N VAL A 66 -7.67 -13.11 11.64
CA VAL A 66 -6.87 -12.78 10.45
C VAL A 66 -5.65 -13.70 10.30
N ALA A 67 -5.22 -14.36 11.38
CA ALA A 67 -4.03 -15.21 11.40
C ALA A 67 -4.11 -16.39 10.42
N LEU A 68 -5.28 -17.02 10.28
CA LEU A 68 -5.49 -18.12 9.32
C LEU A 68 -5.28 -17.65 7.86
N ARG A 69 -5.86 -16.50 7.50
CA ARG A 69 -5.66 -15.91 6.16
C ARG A 69 -4.21 -15.52 5.92
N VAL A 70 -3.56 -14.89 6.89
CA VAL A 70 -2.14 -14.51 6.78
C VAL A 70 -1.25 -15.72 6.54
N ALA A 71 -1.54 -16.86 7.20
CA ALA A 71 -0.81 -18.11 6.97
C ALA A 71 -1.01 -18.64 5.54
N ASP A 72 -2.27 -18.73 5.06
CA ASP A 72 -2.59 -19.19 3.70
C ASP A 72 -1.90 -18.33 2.62
N ILE A 73 -1.85 -17.02 2.86
CA ILE A 73 -1.24 -16.08 1.91
C ILE A 73 0.29 -16.17 1.92
N ARG A 74 0.88 -16.31 3.11
CA ARG A 74 2.32 -16.57 3.23
C ARG A 74 2.71 -17.86 2.50
N ASP A 75 1.94 -18.93 2.67
CA ASP A 75 2.21 -20.21 1.99
C ASP A 75 2.09 -20.06 0.46
N SER A 76 1.14 -19.25 0.00
CA SER A 76 0.97 -18.92 -1.43
C SER A 76 2.14 -18.12 -2.00
N LEU A 77 2.72 -17.19 -1.23
CA LEU A 77 3.92 -16.46 -1.63
C LEU A 77 5.17 -17.34 -1.67
N LEU A 78 5.36 -18.19 -0.65
CA LEU A 78 6.45 -19.15 -0.60
C LEU A 78 6.40 -20.11 -1.80
N ALA A 79 5.20 -20.57 -2.19
CA ALA A 79 5.01 -21.40 -3.37
C ALA A 79 5.37 -20.71 -4.70
N ARG A 80 5.44 -19.37 -4.71
CA ARG A 80 5.84 -18.54 -5.86
C ARG A 80 7.31 -18.08 -5.77
N GLU A 81 8.08 -18.62 -4.83
CA GLU A 81 9.47 -18.25 -4.56
C GLU A 81 9.66 -16.75 -4.28
N HIS A 82 8.64 -16.11 -3.70
CA HIS A 82 8.71 -14.71 -3.28
C HIS A 82 8.96 -14.64 -1.78
N GLU A 83 10.03 -13.96 -1.37
CA GLU A 83 10.23 -13.61 0.03
C GLU A 83 9.25 -12.51 0.44
N LEU A 84 8.74 -12.62 1.67
CA LEU A 84 7.97 -11.53 2.28
C LEU A 84 8.92 -10.37 2.55
N PRO A 85 8.62 -9.15 2.06
CA PRO A 85 9.49 -8.00 2.33
C PRO A 85 9.54 -7.68 3.83
N TRP A 86 8.51 -8.09 4.58
CA TRP A 86 8.41 -7.89 6.02
C TRP A 86 7.86 -9.10 6.76
N SER A 87 8.32 -9.28 8.00
CA SER A 87 7.79 -10.28 8.92
C SER A 87 6.34 -9.97 9.32
N LEU A 88 5.54 -11.01 9.54
CA LEU A 88 4.16 -10.90 10.02
C LEU A 88 4.05 -11.51 11.42
N PHE A 89 3.19 -10.94 12.27
CA PHE A 89 2.84 -11.54 13.57
C PHE A 89 2.36 -12.99 13.34
N PRO A 90 2.79 -13.98 14.16
CA PRO A 90 3.41 -13.86 15.48
C PRO A 90 4.95 -13.80 15.51
N LEU A 91 5.61 -13.63 14.36
CA LEU A 91 7.07 -13.47 14.38
C LEU A 91 7.47 -12.19 15.15
N PRO A 92 8.56 -12.21 15.92
CA PRO A 92 9.04 -11.02 16.63
C PRO A 92 9.27 -9.84 15.67
N GLY A 93 8.76 -8.66 16.02
CA GLY A 93 8.79 -7.47 15.15
C GLY A 93 7.94 -7.60 13.88
N GLY A 94 7.02 -8.58 13.85
CA GLY A 94 6.12 -8.79 12.74
C GLY A 94 4.99 -7.77 12.70
N MET A 95 4.59 -7.37 11.50
CA MET A 95 3.46 -6.49 11.27
C MET A 95 2.17 -7.11 11.80
N VAL A 96 1.29 -6.27 12.35
CA VAL A 96 0.05 -6.70 13.00
C VAL A 96 -1.14 -6.29 12.14
N PRO A 97 -1.97 -7.22 11.64
CA PRO A 97 -3.17 -6.85 10.90
C PRO A 97 -4.18 -6.18 11.83
N TRP A 98 -4.71 -5.03 11.42
CA TRP A 98 -5.74 -4.29 12.16
C TRP A 98 -7.04 -4.11 11.38
N GLY A 99 -7.04 -4.43 10.09
CA GLY A 99 -8.23 -4.34 9.26
C GLY A 99 -8.04 -4.93 7.88
N ARG A 100 -9.06 -4.74 7.04
CA ARG A 100 -9.02 -5.09 5.61
C ARG A 100 -9.73 -4.06 4.78
N THR A 101 -9.42 -4.01 3.49
CA THR A 101 -10.19 -3.21 2.55
C THR A 101 -11.43 -3.97 2.08
N ALA A 102 -12.37 -3.28 1.45
CA ALA A 102 -13.53 -3.91 0.79
C ALA A 102 -13.15 -4.77 -0.43
N ARG A 103 -11.88 -4.78 -0.82
CA ARG A 103 -11.32 -5.56 -1.93
C ARG A 103 -10.30 -6.59 -1.45
N ASP A 104 -10.50 -7.09 -0.23
CA ASP A 104 -9.67 -8.10 0.44
C ASP A 104 -8.18 -7.74 0.57
N GLY A 105 -7.81 -6.47 0.39
CA GLY A 105 -6.51 -5.97 0.81
C GLY A 105 -6.38 -6.02 2.33
N VAL A 106 -5.17 -6.24 2.84
CA VAL A 106 -4.92 -6.32 4.28
C VAL A 106 -4.31 -5.01 4.77
N LEU A 107 -4.83 -4.50 5.88
CA LEU A 107 -4.31 -3.32 6.56
C LEU A 107 -3.55 -3.79 7.79
N LEU A 108 -2.26 -3.44 7.85
CA LEU A 108 -1.34 -3.83 8.90
C LEU A 108 -0.73 -2.60 9.57
N TRP A 109 -0.24 -2.80 10.79
CA TRP A 109 0.66 -1.87 11.45
C TRP A 109 2.10 -2.27 11.19
N ASP A 110 2.93 -1.29 10.83
CA ASP A 110 4.37 -1.38 10.98
C ASP A 110 4.71 -1.28 12.48
N THR A 111 5.21 -2.37 13.05
CA THR A 111 5.55 -2.53 14.47
C THR A 111 7.05 -2.38 14.75
N THR A 112 7.79 -1.80 13.81
CA THR A 112 9.24 -1.55 13.97
C THR A 112 9.55 -0.57 15.11
N ASP A 113 8.66 0.37 15.39
CA ASP A 113 8.75 1.23 16.59
C ASP A 113 8.22 0.50 17.83
N THR A 114 8.92 0.63 18.95
CA THR A 114 8.51 0.06 20.24
C THR A 114 7.31 0.78 20.86
N ASP A 115 7.09 2.05 20.51
CA ASP A 115 5.93 2.83 20.94
C ASP A 115 4.77 2.61 19.96
N THR A 116 3.67 2.04 20.44
CA THR A 116 2.47 1.76 19.64
C THR A 116 1.87 3.05 19.06
N ALA A 117 2.07 4.20 19.70
CA ALA A 117 1.57 5.48 19.19
C ALA A 117 2.24 5.91 17.88
N ASN A 118 3.41 5.36 17.56
CA ASN A 118 4.16 5.65 16.33
C ASN A 118 3.91 4.62 15.22
N TRP A 119 3.10 3.59 15.47
CA TRP A 119 2.82 2.57 14.46
C TRP A 119 2.07 3.15 13.27
N THR A 120 2.61 2.89 12.08
CA THR A 120 2.07 3.41 10.81
C THR A 120 1.35 2.31 10.04
N THR A 121 0.57 2.71 9.04
CA THR A 121 -0.25 1.78 8.26
C THR A 121 0.53 1.23 7.09
N VAL A 122 0.53 -0.09 6.95
CA VAL A 122 0.93 -0.78 5.73
C VAL A 122 -0.31 -1.38 5.07
N LEU A 123 -0.50 -1.10 3.78
CA LEU A 123 -1.59 -1.67 3.00
C LEU A 123 -1.02 -2.64 1.97
N THR A 124 -1.54 -3.87 1.95
CA THR A 124 -1.18 -4.87 0.94
C THR A 124 -2.39 -5.37 0.15
N ASP A 125 -2.18 -5.81 -1.09
CA ASP A 125 -3.20 -6.57 -1.85
C ASP A 125 -3.38 -7.98 -1.29
N GLU A 126 -4.44 -8.67 -1.74
CA GLU A 126 -4.79 -10.03 -1.28
C GLU A 126 -3.69 -11.07 -1.54
N ASP A 127 -2.87 -10.84 -2.58
CA ASP A 127 -1.78 -11.71 -3.01
C ASP A 127 -0.43 -11.35 -2.39
N PHE A 128 -0.34 -10.27 -1.62
CA PHE A 128 0.89 -9.75 -1.01
C PHE A 128 1.99 -9.48 -2.04
N GLN A 129 1.58 -9.08 -3.24
CA GLN A 129 2.49 -8.64 -4.31
C GLN A 129 2.62 -7.12 -4.32
N LEU A 130 1.65 -6.40 -3.79
CA LEU A 130 1.70 -4.95 -3.71
C LEU A 130 1.58 -4.51 -2.27
N TRP A 131 2.55 -3.74 -1.80
CA TRP A 131 2.60 -3.21 -0.45
C TRP A 131 2.82 -1.70 -0.48
N LEU A 132 2.19 -1.00 0.44
CA LEU A 132 2.20 0.45 0.54
C LEU A 132 2.51 0.84 1.98
N ASP A 133 3.67 1.47 2.18
CA ASP A 133 4.04 2.07 3.46
C ASP A 133 3.41 3.47 3.54
N LEU A 134 2.42 3.64 4.42
CA LEU A 134 1.69 4.90 4.57
C LEU A 134 2.03 5.52 5.93
N PRO A 135 2.46 6.80 5.99
CA PRO A 135 2.91 7.44 7.22
C PRO A 135 1.75 7.86 8.14
N PHE A 136 0.67 7.08 8.14
CA PHE A 136 -0.58 7.38 8.83
C PHE A 136 -0.82 6.36 9.92
N SER A 137 -1.30 6.80 11.10
CA SER A 137 -1.92 5.88 12.04
C SER A 137 -3.18 5.27 11.43
N ALA A 138 -3.68 4.17 12.00
CA ALA A 138 -4.93 3.57 11.52
C ALA A 138 -6.11 4.56 11.58
N SER A 139 -6.21 5.36 12.64
CA SER A 139 -7.27 6.36 12.76
C SER A 139 -7.12 7.48 11.73
N GLU A 140 -5.90 7.94 11.46
CA GLU A 140 -5.67 8.93 10.40
C GLU A 140 -6.01 8.36 9.03
N PHE A 141 -5.64 7.12 8.75
CA PHE A 141 -6.00 6.42 7.52
C PHE A 141 -7.51 6.38 7.32
N VAL A 142 -8.26 6.00 8.36
CA VAL A 142 -9.74 5.95 8.33
C VAL A 142 -10.35 7.35 8.14
N ALA A 143 -9.85 8.36 8.86
CA ALA A 143 -10.33 9.74 8.71
C ALA A 143 -10.13 10.25 7.28
N ARG A 144 -8.96 9.99 6.71
CA ARG A 144 -8.63 10.35 5.34
C ARG A 144 -9.48 9.60 4.32
N ALA A 145 -9.75 8.31 4.54
CA ALA A 145 -10.65 7.54 3.68
C ALA A 145 -12.06 8.14 3.67
N LEU A 146 -12.55 8.62 4.81
CA LEU A 146 -13.85 9.31 4.91
C LEU A 146 -13.89 10.64 4.17
N VAL A 147 -12.81 11.43 4.23
CA VAL A 147 -12.72 12.72 3.55
C VAL A 147 -12.54 12.56 2.04
N GLY A 148 -11.74 11.58 1.62
CA GLY A 148 -11.41 11.33 0.21
C GLY A 148 -12.52 10.63 -0.59
N ARG A 149 -13.70 10.40 0.01
CA ARG A 149 -14.79 9.68 -0.66
C ARG A 149 -15.39 10.49 -1.82
N PRO A 150 -15.85 9.83 -2.88
CA PRO A 150 -16.66 10.50 -3.91
C PRO A 150 -18.01 10.94 -3.33
N GLU A 151 -18.56 12.01 -3.90
CA GLU A 151 -19.87 12.52 -3.53
C GLU A 151 -20.96 11.45 -3.75
N GLY A 152 -21.82 11.22 -2.74
CA GLY A 152 -22.90 10.23 -2.78
C GLY A 152 -22.55 8.83 -2.26
N ALA A 153 -21.27 8.52 -1.97
CA ALA A 153 -20.91 7.27 -1.32
C ALA A 153 -21.29 7.27 0.18
N PRO A 154 -21.82 6.16 0.73
CA PRO A 154 -22.13 6.05 2.15
C PRO A 154 -20.86 6.18 2.99
N ALA A 155 -20.97 6.84 4.14
CA ALA A 155 -19.88 7.00 5.08
C ALA A 155 -19.66 5.75 5.94
N PHE A 156 -20.72 4.98 6.14
CA PHE A 156 -20.77 3.77 6.93
C PHE A 156 -21.85 2.83 6.41
N GLU A 157 -21.58 1.53 6.37
CA GLU A 157 -22.51 0.45 6.03
C GLU A 157 -22.41 -0.64 7.09
N THR A 158 -23.51 -1.23 7.53
CA THR A 158 -23.41 -2.38 8.46
C THR A 158 -22.82 -3.59 7.76
N TYR A 159 -22.34 -4.56 8.55
CA TYR A 159 -21.81 -5.81 8.00
C TYR A 159 -22.87 -6.56 7.18
N GLU A 160 -24.12 -6.56 7.63
CA GLU A 160 -25.24 -7.18 6.92
C GLU A 160 -25.57 -6.46 5.60
N GLU A 161 -25.55 -5.13 5.59
CA GLU A 161 -25.79 -4.32 4.39
C GLU A 161 -24.73 -4.61 3.32
N TYR A 162 -23.46 -4.72 3.74
CA TYR A 162 -22.34 -5.10 2.88
C TYR A 162 -22.49 -6.52 2.29
N GLU A 163 -22.68 -7.53 3.16
CA GLU A 163 -22.83 -8.94 2.75
C GLU A 163 -24.07 -9.16 1.87
N SER A 164 -25.14 -8.40 2.10
CA SER A 164 -26.40 -8.54 1.35
C SER A 164 -26.31 -8.07 -0.10
N GLY A 165 -25.21 -7.43 -0.52
CA GLY A 165 -25.13 -6.95 -1.89
C GLY A 165 -25.94 -5.67 -2.15
N SER A 166 -26.52 -5.06 -1.12
CA SER A 166 -27.57 -4.03 -1.29
C SER A 166 -27.08 -2.67 -1.81
N PHE A 167 -25.78 -2.37 -1.74
CA PHE A 167 -25.21 -1.05 -2.04
C PHE A 167 -24.22 -0.99 -3.24
N TRP A 168 -24.01 -2.08 -3.97
CA TRP A 168 -22.79 -2.24 -4.79
C TRP A 168 -22.77 -1.43 -6.09
N SER A 169 -21.94 -0.38 -6.10
CA SER A 169 -21.20 0.11 -7.28
C SER A 169 -19.80 -0.53 -7.40
N VAL A 170 -19.27 -1.10 -6.31
CA VAL A 170 -17.91 -1.66 -6.25
C VAL A 170 -17.80 -3.02 -6.98
N ALA A 171 -18.89 -3.77 -7.12
CA ALA A 171 -18.90 -5.10 -7.73
C ALA A 171 -18.86 -5.04 -9.26
N ASP A 172 -19.41 -3.98 -9.85
CA ASP A 172 -19.27 -3.72 -11.29
C ASP A 172 -17.85 -3.28 -11.62
N ASP A 173 -17.19 -2.53 -10.74
CA ASP A 173 -15.77 -2.19 -10.87
C ASP A 173 -14.87 -3.41 -10.67
N MET A 174 -15.26 -4.40 -9.85
CA MET A 174 -14.56 -5.70 -9.72
C MET A 174 -14.69 -6.55 -10.98
N ARG A 175 -15.89 -6.65 -11.58
CA ARG A 175 -16.08 -7.36 -12.85
C ARG A 175 -15.31 -6.68 -13.97
N ALA A 176 -15.29 -5.34 -13.99
CA ALA A 176 -14.46 -4.56 -14.92
C ALA A 176 -12.96 -4.80 -14.69
N THR A 177 -12.48 -4.65 -13.45
CA THR A 177 -11.06 -4.84 -13.06
C THR A 177 -10.59 -6.27 -13.37
N ALA A 178 -11.36 -7.31 -12.99
CA ALA A 178 -11.02 -8.70 -13.30
C ALA A 178 -11.03 -8.98 -14.81
N THR A 179 -11.99 -8.40 -15.56
CA THR A 179 -12.04 -8.52 -17.03
C THR A 179 -10.86 -7.81 -17.70
N VAL A 180 -10.47 -6.66 -17.16
CA VAL A 180 -9.30 -5.87 -17.58
C VAL A 180 -8.04 -6.69 -17.30
N LEU A 181 -7.78 -7.13 -16.07
CA LEU A 181 -6.60 -7.94 -15.71
C LEU A 181 -6.53 -9.29 -16.47
N ALA A 182 -7.67 -9.89 -16.83
CA ALA A 182 -7.72 -11.11 -17.64
C ALA A 182 -7.39 -10.87 -19.14
N ASN A 183 -7.40 -9.62 -19.60
CA ASN A 183 -7.14 -9.28 -20.99
C ASN A 183 -5.63 -9.18 -21.26
N ARG A 184 -5.14 -10.04 -22.16
CA ARG A 184 -3.71 -10.10 -22.54
C ARG A 184 -3.24 -8.89 -23.34
N ASP A 185 -4.15 -8.12 -23.93
CA ASP A 185 -3.84 -6.97 -24.78
C ASP A 185 -3.64 -5.67 -23.98
N ILE A 186 -3.79 -5.72 -22.66
CA ILE A 186 -3.58 -4.56 -21.79
C ILE A 186 -2.10 -4.18 -21.72
N GLY A 187 -1.84 -2.87 -21.84
CA GLY A 187 -0.52 -2.29 -21.68
C GLY A 187 -0.02 -2.35 -20.24
N ALA A 188 1.30 -2.37 -20.05
CA ALA A 188 1.90 -2.52 -18.71
C ALA A 188 1.44 -1.45 -17.70
N VAL A 189 1.29 -0.20 -18.14
CA VAL A 189 0.82 0.91 -17.30
C VAL A 189 -0.61 0.66 -16.82
N GLU A 190 -1.52 0.27 -17.72
CA GLU A 190 -2.92 0.07 -17.40
C GLU A 190 -3.13 -1.12 -16.45
N GLU A 191 -2.36 -2.19 -16.62
CA GLU A 191 -2.37 -3.35 -15.71
C GLU A 191 -1.94 -2.94 -14.29
N MET A 192 -0.82 -2.20 -14.18
CA MET A 192 -0.31 -1.68 -12.90
C MET A 192 -1.31 -0.75 -12.22
N VAL A 193 -1.82 0.24 -12.96
CA VAL A 193 -2.80 1.21 -12.45
C VAL A 193 -4.08 0.51 -12.01
N THR A 194 -4.56 -0.46 -12.77
CA THR A 194 -5.75 -1.25 -12.42
C THR A 194 -5.53 -2.00 -11.11
N ARG A 195 -4.36 -2.62 -10.92
CA ARG A 195 -4.03 -3.34 -9.69
C ARG A 195 -3.87 -2.44 -8.47
N VAL A 196 -3.25 -1.27 -8.62
CA VAL A 196 -3.17 -0.29 -7.52
C VAL A 196 -4.57 0.21 -7.15
N ARG A 197 -5.41 0.49 -8.15
CA ARG A 197 -6.80 0.90 -7.93
C ARG A 197 -7.64 -0.22 -7.32
N SER A 198 -7.32 -1.48 -7.55
CA SER A 198 -8.01 -2.61 -6.93
C SER A 198 -7.79 -2.70 -5.42
N LEU A 199 -6.90 -1.92 -4.81
CA LEU A 199 -6.87 -1.77 -3.36
C LEU A 199 -8.08 -1.00 -2.80
N GLY A 200 -8.70 -0.15 -3.62
CA GLY A 200 -9.98 0.46 -3.33
C GLY A 200 -9.97 1.55 -2.25
N VAL A 201 -8.84 2.21 -1.99
CA VAL A 201 -8.78 3.26 -0.95
C VAL A 201 -8.40 4.62 -1.56
N PRO A 202 -9.35 5.58 -1.67
CA PRO A 202 -9.13 6.86 -2.35
C PRO A 202 -7.93 7.68 -1.83
N ILE A 203 -7.60 7.56 -0.54
CA ILE A 203 -6.49 8.30 0.07
C ILE A 203 -5.13 7.93 -0.53
N VAL A 204 -4.95 6.69 -1.00
CA VAL A 204 -3.68 6.26 -1.59
C VAL A 204 -3.32 7.15 -2.78
N ARG A 205 -4.30 7.46 -3.65
CA ARG A 205 -4.10 8.35 -4.80
C ARG A 205 -3.79 9.78 -4.39
N GLN A 206 -4.53 10.33 -3.41
CA GLN A 206 -4.29 11.69 -2.95
C GLN A 206 -2.85 11.82 -2.42
N TYR A 207 -2.43 10.89 -1.56
CA TYR A 207 -1.09 10.89 -1.00
C TYR A 207 -0.01 10.66 -2.08
N ALA A 208 -0.28 9.77 -3.05
CA ALA A 208 0.60 9.55 -4.19
C ALA A 208 0.83 10.82 -5.01
N GLY A 209 -0.24 11.60 -5.25
CA GLY A 209 -0.14 12.90 -5.91
C GLY A 209 0.76 13.88 -5.16
N GLU A 210 0.59 14.00 -3.84
CA GLU A 210 1.41 14.89 -2.99
C GLU A 210 2.90 14.55 -3.07
N LEU A 211 3.25 13.26 -3.09
CA LEU A 211 4.64 12.81 -3.22
C LEU A 211 5.19 12.98 -4.64
N LEU A 212 4.39 12.66 -5.65
CA LEU A 212 4.80 12.77 -7.04
C LEU A 212 5.05 14.23 -7.44
N ASP A 213 4.21 15.16 -7.00
CA ASP A 213 4.37 16.59 -7.28
C ASP A 213 5.71 17.11 -6.74
N ARG A 214 6.13 16.64 -5.56
CA ARG A 214 7.45 16.95 -5.00
C ARG A 214 8.58 16.37 -5.86
N ALA A 215 8.51 15.09 -6.21
CA ALA A 215 9.53 14.43 -7.03
C ALA A 215 9.68 15.09 -8.41
N VAL A 216 8.57 15.49 -9.04
CA VAL A 216 8.59 16.22 -10.31
C VAL A 216 9.24 17.59 -10.16
N HIS A 217 8.98 18.30 -9.06
CA HIS A 217 9.57 19.60 -8.78
C HIS A 217 11.08 19.53 -8.50
N GLU A 218 11.53 18.48 -7.81
CA GLU A 218 12.92 18.29 -7.40
C GLU A 218 13.79 17.61 -8.48
N SER A 219 13.17 16.95 -9.47
CA SER A 219 13.89 16.25 -10.53
C SER A 219 14.64 17.23 -11.46
N PRO A 220 15.94 16.98 -11.76
CA PRO A 220 16.71 17.84 -12.67
C PRO A 220 16.28 17.71 -14.15
N THR A 221 15.49 16.68 -14.48
CA THR A 221 15.06 16.36 -15.84
C THR A 221 13.60 15.90 -15.85
N PRO A 222 12.87 16.02 -16.98
CA PRO A 222 11.53 15.47 -17.09
C PRO A 222 11.54 13.95 -16.89
N LEU A 223 10.51 13.42 -16.24
CA LEU A 223 10.38 12.00 -15.93
C LEU A 223 9.54 11.26 -17.01
N PRO A 224 9.76 9.94 -17.23
CA PRO A 224 9.00 9.16 -18.20
C PRO A 224 7.49 9.13 -17.92
N GLU A 225 6.65 9.05 -18.95
CA GLU A 225 5.18 9.12 -18.79
C GLU A 225 4.63 7.87 -18.11
N ASP A 226 5.22 6.70 -18.40
CA ASP A 226 4.81 5.42 -17.80
C ASP A 226 5.02 5.41 -16.28
N TYR A 227 6.14 5.99 -15.82
CA TYR A 227 6.41 6.26 -14.42
C TYR A 227 5.39 7.21 -13.79
N LEU A 228 5.17 8.38 -14.41
CA LEU A 228 4.23 9.38 -13.88
C LEU A 228 2.81 8.82 -13.77
N ALA A 229 2.38 8.01 -14.73
CA ALA A 229 1.07 7.37 -14.72
C ALA A 229 0.89 6.41 -13.54
N ILE A 230 1.89 5.57 -13.27
CA ILE A 230 1.86 4.61 -12.15
C ILE A 230 1.99 5.33 -10.81
N MET A 231 2.97 6.21 -10.67
CA MET A 231 3.25 6.90 -9.40
C MET A 231 2.17 7.90 -8.99
N ARG A 232 1.29 8.32 -9.91
CA ARG A 232 0.11 9.12 -9.56
C ARG A 232 -0.94 8.31 -8.78
N GLU A 233 -0.92 6.99 -8.95
CA GLU A 233 -1.81 6.08 -8.24
C GLU A 233 -1.10 5.40 -7.07
N PHE A 234 0.24 5.32 -7.11
CA PHE A 234 1.08 4.57 -6.19
C PHE A 234 2.09 5.48 -5.50
N PRO A 235 1.98 5.73 -4.18
CA PRO A 235 2.86 6.66 -3.46
C PRO A 235 4.31 6.15 -3.30
N GLY A 236 4.57 4.89 -3.60
CA GLY A 236 5.78 4.17 -3.20
C GLY A 236 5.43 3.01 -2.27
N GLY A 237 6.33 2.05 -2.16
CA GLY A 237 6.11 0.80 -1.43
C GLY A 237 6.84 -0.35 -2.11
N VAL A 238 6.27 -1.56 -2.08
CA VAL A 238 6.85 -2.74 -2.73
C VAL A 238 5.93 -3.29 -3.80
N VAL A 239 6.47 -3.58 -4.98
CA VAL A 239 5.77 -4.22 -6.10
C VAL A 239 6.55 -5.47 -6.49
N ALA A 240 5.95 -6.64 -6.29
CA ALA A 240 6.54 -7.95 -6.52
C ALA A 240 7.96 -8.06 -5.95
N GLY A 241 8.16 -7.60 -4.71
CA GLY A 241 9.46 -7.59 -4.02
C GLY A 241 10.39 -6.42 -4.36
N VAL A 242 10.12 -5.65 -5.42
CA VAL A 242 10.89 -4.44 -5.74
C VAL A 242 10.37 -3.29 -4.90
N ARG A 243 11.23 -2.69 -4.07
CA ARG A 243 10.91 -1.43 -3.40
C ARG A 243 10.92 -0.31 -4.43
N VAL A 244 9.83 0.42 -4.56
CA VAL A 244 9.63 1.52 -5.50
C VAL A 244 9.36 2.79 -4.70
N PHE A 245 9.95 3.90 -5.10
CA PHE A 245 9.78 5.18 -4.43
C PHE A 245 9.81 6.36 -5.41
N PRO A 246 9.23 7.51 -5.04
CA PRO A 246 9.38 8.74 -5.80
C PRO A 246 10.86 9.08 -6.01
N VAL A 247 11.23 9.50 -7.22
CA VAL A 247 12.60 9.89 -7.54
C VAL A 247 12.95 11.13 -6.73
N ALA A 248 13.86 10.95 -5.76
CA ALA A 248 14.34 12.02 -4.90
C ALA A 248 15.86 12.20 -5.00
N HIS A 249 16.57 11.21 -5.55
CA HIS A 249 18.03 11.19 -5.61
C HIS A 249 18.52 10.95 -7.04
N ALA A 250 19.41 11.83 -7.47
CA ALA A 250 20.09 11.73 -8.74
C ALA A 250 21.59 11.59 -8.50
N VAL A 251 22.19 10.54 -9.04
CA VAL A 251 23.62 10.26 -8.90
C VAL A 251 24.30 10.48 -10.25
N TRP A 252 25.31 11.35 -10.27
CA TRP A 252 26.16 11.53 -11.44
C TRP A 252 27.18 10.39 -11.50
N LEU A 253 27.05 9.51 -12.51
CA LEU A 253 28.02 8.44 -12.77
C LEU A 253 29.23 8.94 -13.56
N THR A 254 28.99 9.87 -14.49
CA THR A 254 30.01 10.63 -15.23
C THR A 254 29.47 12.04 -15.49
N GLU A 255 30.28 12.94 -16.09
CA GLU A 255 29.87 14.32 -16.42
C GLU A 255 28.55 14.38 -17.22
N ASP A 256 28.30 13.40 -18.09
CA ASP A 256 27.10 13.34 -18.95
C ASP A 256 26.12 12.21 -18.62
N ARG A 257 26.33 11.46 -17.52
CA ARG A 257 25.48 10.31 -17.17
C ARG A 257 24.88 10.48 -15.79
N LEU A 258 23.60 10.83 -15.77
CA LEU A 258 22.78 10.83 -14.57
C LEU A 258 22.09 9.48 -14.40
N PHE A 259 22.16 8.94 -13.20
CA PHE A 259 21.36 7.82 -12.75
C PHE A 259 20.26 8.33 -11.83
N LEU A 260 19.01 8.15 -12.27
CA LEU A 260 17.82 8.51 -11.51
C LEU A 260 17.26 7.26 -10.85
N GLN A 261 17.52 7.09 -9.56
CA GLN A 261 17.06 5.92 -8.82
C GLN A 261 15.57 6.06 -8.48
N TRP A 262 14.80 5.03 -8.79
CA TRP A 262 13.37 4.92 -8.46
C TRP A 262 13.05 3.66 -7.67
N GLY A 263 14.00 2.74 -7.51
CA GLY A 263 13.75 1.51 -6.75
C GLY A 263 14.98 0.79 -6.22
N GLU A 264 14.71 -0.28 -5.48
CA GLU A 264 15.70 -1.15 -4.85
C GLU A 264 15.17 -2.59 -4.77
N LEU A 265 16.03 -3.57 -4.99
CA LEU A 265 15.75 -4.99 -4.74
C LEU A 265 17.04 -5.68 -4.33
N GLU A 266 17.06 -6.33 -3.16
CA GLU A 266 18.22 -7.11 -2.68
C GLU A 266 19.53 -6.28 -2.67
N GLY A 267 19.45 -5.00 -2.29
CA GLY A 267 20.57 -4.07 -2.30
C GLY A 267 20.99 -3.55 -3.68
N LYS A 268 20.40 -4.03 -4.77
CA LYS A 268 20.58 -3.46 -6.11
C LYS A 268 19.74 -2.20 -6.25
N ALA A 269 20.35 -1.11 -6.70
CA ALA A 269 19.64 0.13 -6.98
C ALA A 269 19.10 0.12 -8.41
N PHE A 270 17.78 0.29 -8.59
CA PHE A 270 17.12 0.35 -9.90
C PHE A 270 16.80 1.80 -10.28
N GLY A 271 17.07 2.15 -11.53
CA GLY A 271 16.95 3.51 -12.01
C GLY A 271 16.90 3.61 -13.53
N TRP A 272 16.98 4.83 -14.04
CA TRP A 272 17.24 5.09 -15.45
C TRP A 272 18.61 5.72 -15.65
N LEU A 273 19.22 5.42 -16.79
CA LEU A 273 20.34 6.18 -17.31
C LEU A 273 19.81 7.22 -18.29
N THR A 274 20.02 8.51 -18.00
CA THR A 274 19.50 9.62 -18.82
C THR A 274 20.34 9.86 -20.09
N MET A 275 20.79 8.80 -20.75
CA MET A 275 21.70 8.88 -21.90
C MET A 275 21.04 9.44 -23.18
N LYS A 276 19.71 9.40 -23.25
CA LYS A 276 18.93 9.93 -24.37
C LYS A 276 18.21 11.20 -23.95
N SER A 277 18.03 12.12 -24.90
CA SER A 277 17.35 13.39 -24.66
C SER A 277 15.86 13.23 -24.35
N ASP A 278 15.22 12.16 -24.85
CA ASP A 278 13.82 11.85 -24.60
C ASP A 278 13.67 10.87 -23.43
N PRO A 279 13.00 11.25 -22.32
CA PRO A 279 12.71 10.37 -21.20
C PRO A 279 11.94 9.10 -21.57
N GLN A 280 11.12 9.12 -22.63
CA GLN A 280 10.36 7.92 -23.05
C GLN A 280 11.27 6.82 -23.61
N ASP A 281 12.47 7.20 -24.05
CA ASP A 281 13.46 6.26 -24.55
C ASP A 281 14.40 5.71 -23.48
N TRP A 282 14.25 6.18 -22.23
CA TRP A 282 15.02 5.65 -21.11
C TRP A 282 14.61 4.21 -20.81
N ARG A 283 15.60 3.40 -20.46
CA ARG A 283 15.39 1.99 -20.11
C ARG A 283 15.92 1.74 -18.72
N VAL A 284 15.37 0.72 -18.09
CA VAL A 284 15.75 0.35 -16.73
C VAL A 284 17.22 -0.05 -16.72
N ALA A 285 17.94 0.46 -15.74
CA ALA A 285 19.27 0.00 -15.39
C ALA A 285 19.29 -0.33 -13.90
N TYR A 286 20.25 -1.15 -13.48
CA TYR A 286 20.51 -1.35 -12.08
C TYR A 286 22.00 -1.34 -11.76
N ILE A 287 22.33 -0.92 -10.54
CA ILE A 287 23.66 -0.92 -9.97
C ILE A 287 23.74 -2.06 -8.96
N GLU A 288 24.78 -2.90 -9.05
CA GLU A 288 25.03 -3.97 -8.08
C GLU A 288 25.27 -3.41 -6.66
N PRO A 289 25.04 -4.19 -5.58
CA PRO A 289 25.17 -3.70 -4.20
C PRO A 289 26.57 -3.16 -3.86
N ASP A 290 27.61 -3.66 -4.55
CA ASP A 290 28.99 -3.18 -4.38
C ASP A 290 29.29 -1.87 -5.13
N GLY A 291 28.33 -1.36 -5.92
CA GLY A 291 28.46 -0.16 -6.72
C GLY A 291 29.34 -0.29 -7.96
N THR A 292 29.88 -1.48 -8.25
CA THR A 292 30.95 -1.65 -9.24
C THR A 292 30.44 -1.94 -10.65
N ALA A 293 29.26 -2.52 -10.77
CA ALA A 293 28.67 -2.90 -12.04
C ALA A 293 27.32 -2.23 -12.26
N LEU A 294 27.13 -1.76 -13.49
CA LEU A 294 25.90 -1.16 -13.99
C LEU A 294 25.42 -2.00 -15.17
N THR A 295 24.23 -2.57 -15.04
CA THR A 295 23.60 -3.38 -16.09
C THR A 295 22.41 -2.64 -16.66
N HIS A 296 22.29 -2.66 -17.99
CA HIS A 296 21.22 -2.00 -18.72
C HIS A 296 20.24 -3.03 -19.29
N LEU A 297 18.95 -2.84 -19.05
CA LEU A 297 17.87 -3.68 -19.53
C LEU A 297 17.24 -3.03 -20.76
N GLU A 298 17.87 -3.21 -21.91
CA GLU A 298 17.59 -2.44 -23.15
C GLU A 298 16.13 -2.51 -23.64
N ASP A 299 15.43 -3.58 -23.29
CA ASP A 299 14.07 -3.89 -23.71
C ASP A 299 13.00 -3.54 -22.67
N GLN A 300 13.38 -2.93 -21.54
CA GLN A 300 12.47 -2.69 -20.42
C GLN A 300 12.32 -1.22 -20.06
N THR A 301 11.10 -0.71 -20.15
CA THR A 301 10.66 0.52 -19.46
C THR A 301 10.29 0.21 -18.01
N PHE A 302 10.08 1.25 -17.21
CA PHE A 302 9.66 1.12 -15.81
C PHE A 302 8.39 0.27 -15.68
N ALA A 303 7.34 0.59 -16.46
CA ALA A 303 6.09 -0.15 -16.40
C ALA A 303 6.25 -1.62 -16.84
N THR A 304 6.99 -1.87 -17.92
CA THR A 304 7.18 -3.25 -18.41
C THR A 304 7.98 -4.12 -17.44
N PHE A 305 8.94 -3.53 -16.74
CA PHE A 305 9.74 -4.18 -15.72
C PHE A 305 8.88 -4.63 -14.53
N LEU A 306 8.08 -3.71 -13.97
CA LEU A 306 7.18 -4.05 -12.85
C LEU A 306 6.12 -5.08 -13.25
N ARG A 307 5.58 -4.98 -14.47
CA ARG A 307 4.60 -5.94 -15.00
C ARG A 307 5.18 -7.35 -15.09
N ARG A 308 6.41 -7.52 -15.63
CA ARG A 308 7.07 -8.82 -15.71
C ARG A 308 7.19 -9.46 -14.32
N ARG A 309 7.65 -8.68 -13.34
CA ARG A 309 7.79 -9.12 -11.94
C ARG A 309 6.46 -9.53 -11.30
N LEU A 310 5.38 -8.76 -11.51
CA LEU A 310 4.04 -9.15 -11.02
C LEU A 310 3.57 -10.51 -11.57
N LYS A 311 3.96 -10.84 -12.81
CA LYS A 311 3.63 -12.13 -13.45
C LYS A 311 4.52 -13.28 -12.98
N GLY A 312 5.40 -13.05 -12.01
CA GLY A 312 6.36 -14.05 -11.54
C GLY A 312 7.51 -14.30 -12.53
N ASP A 313 7.65 -13.44 -13.55
CA ASP A 313 8.79 -13.49 -14.45
C ASP A 313 9.97 -12.78 -13.78
N ASN A 314 10.73 -13.59 -13.03
CA ASN A 314 11.94 -13.19 -12.34
C ASN A 314 13.18 -13.35 -13.24
N SER A 315 13.02 -13.50 -14.56
CA SER A 315 14.13 -13.59 -15.53
C SER A 315 14.84 -12.25 -15.74
N LEU A 316 15.34 -11.70 -14.63
CA LEU A 316 16.55 -10.90 -14.58
C LEU A 316 17.74 -11.77 -14.14
N PHE A 317 17.47 -13.05 -13.85
CA PHE A 317 18.37 -14.14 -13.48
C PHE A 317 18.20 -15.33 -14.43
#